data_AF-W9BXB9-F1
#
_entry.id   AF-W9BXB9-F1
#
_cell.length_a   1.000
_cell.length_b   1.000
_cell.length_c   1.000
_cell.angle_alpha   90.00
_cell.angle_beta   90.00
_cell.angle_gamma   90.00
#
_symmetry.space_group_name_H-M   'P 1'
#
loop_
_entity.id
_entity.type
_entity.pdbx_description
1 polymer ?
#
loop_
_entity_poly.entity_id
_entity_poly.type
_entity_poly.pdbx_seq_one_letter_code
_entity_poly.pdbx_strand_id
1 'polypeptide(L)'
;MVILVAGRGRSNQWMETMAMASQNPDRFLRLAAVLDRTGLSRATLYRKIHAGTFPQQVKLAERCCGWRESAVEQWLLNPMHYSASDAPIH
;
A
#
# COMPACT_ATOMS: atom_id res chain seq x y z
N MET A 1 20.40 40.46 13.55
CA MET A 1 19.15 40.02 14.19
C MET A 1 18.20 39.37 13.17
N VAL A 2 18.41 38.11 12.80
CA VAL A 2 19.71 37.70 12.24
C VAL A 2 19.54 37.09 10.85
N ILE A 3 19.47 38.03 9.90
CA ILE A 3 20.03 38.02 8.55
C ILE A 3 19.42 37.01 7.56
N LEU A 4 18.58 37.57 6.71
CA LEU A 4 18.48 37.22 5.30
C LEU A 4 19.88 37.25 4.67
N VAL A 5 20.65 36.17 4.78
CA VAL A 5 21.90 36.00 4.01
C VAL A 5 21.50 35.40 2.67
N ALA A 6 21.49 36.27 1.65
CA ALA A 6 21.65 35.86 0.27
C ALA A 6 23.03 35.18 0.12
N GLY A 7 23.05 33.87 0.28
CA GLY A 7 24.19 33.00 -0.05
C GLY A 7 23.90 32.28 -1.36
N ARG A 8 24.40 32.87 -2.44
CA ARG A 8 24.51 32.32 -3.81
C ARG A 8 24.61 30.77 -3.82
N GLY A 9 23.62 30.07 -4.38
CA GLY A 9 23.75 28.66 -4.78
C GLY A 9 22.73 27.69 -4.15
N ARG A 10 22.23 26.77 -4.99
CA ARG A 10 21.25 25.69 -4.75
C ARG A 10 19.78 26.11 -4.72
N SER A 11 19.27 26.26 -5.93
CA SER A 11 17.93 25.90 -6.40
C SER A 11 17.19 24.92 -5.45
N ASN A 12 16.05 25.38 -4.93
CA ASN A 12 14.86 24.59 -4.58
C ASN A 12 15.06 23.29 -3.77
N GLN A 13 15.96 23.26 -2.79
CA GLN A 13 16.17 22.03 -2.01
C GLN A 13 15.16 21.85 -0.85
N TRP A 14 14.35 22.87 -0.52
CA TRP A 14 13.45 22.86 0.64
C TRP A 14 11.99 22.48 0.32
N MET A 15 11.66 22.24 -0.95
CA MET A 15 10.40 21.60 -1.39
C MET A 15 10.55 20.09 -1.54
N GLU A 16 11.78 19.56 -1.60
CA GLU A 16 12.04 18.13 -1.77
C GLU A 16 11.90 17.35 -0.45
N THR A 17 12.29 17.96 0.68
CA THR A 17 12.20 17.35 2.02
C THR A 17 10.76 17.08 2.48
N MET A 18 9.77 17.76 1.88
CA MET A 18 8.35 17.62 2.24
C MET A 18 7.64 16.50 1.47
N ALA A 19 8.26 15.99 0.39
CA ALA A 19 7.70 14.93 -0.45
C ALA A 19 8.16 13.51 -0.05
N MET A 20 8.79 13.35 1.12
CA MET A 20 9.09 12.03 1.70
C MET A 20 7.84 11.40 2.33
N ALA A 21 6.75 11.29 1.57
CA ALA A 21 5.59 10.51 1.97
C ALA A 21 5.97 9.02 1.91
N SER A 22 6.39 8.50 3.06
CA SER A 22 6.47 7.09 3.45
C SER A 22 6.87 6.11 2.34
N GLN A 23 8.17 5.88 2.19
CA GLN A 23 8.68 4.60 1.70
C GLN A 23 8.41 3.54 2.78
N ASN A 24 7.14 3.20 3.02
CA ASN A 24 6.82 2.03 3.81
C ASN A 24 7.27 0.84 2.95
N PRO A 25 8.23 0.00 3.41
CA PRO A 25 8.65 -1.15 2.63
C PRO A 25 7.39 -1.96 2.32
N ASP A 26 7.12 -2.16 1.04
CA ASP A 26 5.88 -2.80 0.62
C ASP A 26 5.97 -4.30 0.90
N ARG A 27 5.60 -4.67 2.12
CA ARG A 27 5.74 -6.03 2.63
C ARG A 27 4.62 -6.89 2.09
N PHE A 28 4.92 -8.17 1.91
CA PHE A 28 3.91 -9.15 1.57
C PHE A 28 3.30 -9.74 2.85
N LEU A 29 1.99 -9.59 2.98
CA LEU A 29 1.17 -10.21 4.01
C LEU A 29 0.77 -11.62 3.59
N ARG A 30 0.96 -12.59 4.48
CA ARG A 30 0.43 -13.94 4.32
C ARG A 30 -1.04 -13.96 4.71
N LEU A 31 -1.75 -15.02 4.33
CA LEU A 31 -3.18 -15.17 4.61
C LEU A 31 -3.55 -14.90 6.08
N ALA A 32 -2.81 -15.47 7.04
CA ALA A 32 -3.11 -15.26 8.46
C ALA A 32 -3.08 -13.77 8.85
N ALA A 33 -2.08 -13.02 8.36
CA ALA A 33 -1.98 -11.58 8.61
C ALA A 33 -3.10 -10.80 7.92
N VAL A 34 -3.52 -11.20 6.71
CA VAL A 34 -4.66 -10.57 6.02
C VAL A 34 -5.96 -10.80 6.78
N LEU A 35 -6.20 -12.01 7.29
CA LEU A 35 -7.40 -12.32 8.08
C LEU A 35 -7.42 -11.53 9.39
N ASP A 36 -6.28 -11.42 10.07
CA ASP A 36 -6.12 -10.63 11.30
C ASP A 36 -6.39 -9.14 11.05
N ARG A 37 -5.78 -8.57 10.00
CA ARG A 37 -5.95 -7.16 9.63
C ARG A 37 -7.37 -6.80 9.20
N THR A 38 -8.02 -7.69 8.44
CA THR A 38 -9.35 -7.41 7.85
C THR A 38 -10.51 -7.86 8.73
N GLY A 39 -10.25 -8.70 9.74
CA GLY A 39 -11.29 -9.35 10.55
C GLY A 39 -12.21 -10.29 9.76
N LEU A 40 -11.88 -10.58 8.49
CA LEU A 40 -12.70 -11.43 7.63
C LEU A 40 -12.44 -12.91 7.90
N SER A 41 -13.46 -13.73 7.71
CA SER A 41 -13.26 -15.16 7.59
C SER A 41 -12.59 -15.50 6.25
N ARG A 42 -11.86 -16.63 6.24
CA ARG A 42 -11.20 -17.13 5.02
C ARG A 42 -12.17 -17.31 3.84
N ALA A 43 -13.40 -17.77 4.12
CA ALA A 43 -14.42 -17.95 3.09
C ALA A 43 -14.89 -16.60 2.50
N THR A 44 -15.07 -15.58 3.35
CA THR A 44 -15.45 -14.24 2.90
C THR A 44 -14.34 -13.59 2.09
N LEU A 45 -13.09 -13.75 2.50
CA LEU A 45 -11.94 -13.27 1.75
C LEU A 45 -11.93 -13.83 0.33
N TYR A 46 -12.01 -15.16 0.17
CA TYR A 46 -12.03 -15.77 -1.16
C TYR A 46 -13.25 -15.36 -1.99
N ARG A 47 -14.44 -15.25 -1.39
CA ARG A 47 -15.62 -14.72 -2.09
C ARG A 47 -15.37 -13.31 -2.65
N LYS A 48 -14.73 -12.43 -1.87
CA LYS A 48 -14.41 -11.07 -2.34
C LYS A 48 -13.35 -11.06 -3.44
N ILE A 49 -12.35 -11.94 -3.34
CA ILE A 49 -11.33 -12.13 -4.39
C ILE A 49 -11.99 -12.58 -5.70
N HIS A 50 -12.87 -13.59 -5.65
CA HIS A 50 -13.63 -14.06 -6.81
C HIS A 50 -14.58 -12.98 -7.37
N ALA A 51 -15.13 -12.13 -6.51
CA ALA A 51 -15.96 -10.99 -6.90
C ALA A 51 -15.15 -9.78 -7.40
N GLY A 52 -13.81 -9.81 -7.37
CA GLY A 52 -12.96 -8.68 -7.79
C GLY A 52 -13.00 -7.46 -6.85
N THR A 53 -13.54 -7.62 -5.64
CA THR A 53 -13.70 -6.56 -4.62
C THR A 53 -12.63 -6.59 -3.53
N PHE A 54 -11.57 -7.38 -3.74
CA PHE A 54 -10.42 -7.49 -2.86
C PHE A 54 -9.15 -7.69 -3.70
N PRO A 55 -7.98 -7.19 -3.26
CA PRO A 55 -6.72 -7.36 -3.98
C PRO A 55 -6.39 -8.83 -4.26
N GLN A 56 -5.86 -9.10 -5.46
CA GLN A 56 -5.43 -10.44 -5.83
C GLN A 56 -4.17 -10.85 -5.07
N GLN A 57 -4.03 -12.16 -4.83
CA GLN A 57 -2.84 -12.73 -4.24
C GLN A 57 -1.69 -12.74 -5.27
N VAL A 58 -0.51 -12.30 -4.86
CA VAL A 58 0.73 -12.40 -5.62
C VAL A 58 1.42 -13.73 -5.26
N LYS A 59 1.88 -14.47 -6.27
CA LYS A 59 2.65 -15.72 -6.06
C LYS A 59 4.12 -15.34 -5.83
N LEU A 60 4.62 -15.52 -4.60
CA LEU A 60 6.00 -15.24 -4.22
C LEU A 60 6.92 -16.44 -4.49
N ALA A 61 6.39 -17.66 -4.33
CA ALA A 61 7.11 -18.90 -4.59
C ALA A 61 6.11 -20.01 -4.96
N GLU A 62 6.60 -21.20 -5.30
CA GLU A 62 5.76 -22.32 -5.76
C GLU A 62 4.58 -22.62 -4.81
N ARG A 63 4.83 -22.57 -3.50
CA ARG A 63 3.81 -22.80 -2.44
C ARG A 63 3.53 -21.58 -1.58
N CYS A 64 4.03 -20.40 -1.98
CA CYS A 64 3.89 -19.18 -1.19
C CYS A 64 3.15 -18.12 -1.99
N CYS A 65 2.01 -17.69 -1.47
CA CYS A 65 1.26 -16.54 -1.97
C CYS A 65 1.05 -15.53 -0.84
N GLY A 66 0.92 -14.27 -1.21
CA GLY A 66 0.72 -13.17 -0.29
C GLY A 66 0.09 -11.97 -0.96
N TRP A 67 -0.33 -11.01 -0.16
CA TRP A 67 -0.91 -9.75 -0.61
C TRP A 67 0.07 -8.63 -0.29
N ARG A 68 0.16 -7.62 -1.15
CA ARG A 68 0.95 -6.43 -0.82
C ARG A 68 0.24 -5.68 0.31
N GLU A 69 0.98 -5.28 1.33
CA GLU A 69 0.44 -4.57 2.50
C GLU A 69 -0.27 -3.28 2.05
N SER A 70 0.34 -2.51 1.15
CA SER A 70 -0.26 -1.31 0.54
C SER A 70 -1.62 -1.57 -0.11
N ALA A 71 -1.77 -2.67 -0.84
CA ALA A 71 -3.04 -3.01 -1.51
C ALA A 71 -4.13 -3.37 -0.50
N VAL A 72 -3.76 -4.04 0.60
CA VAL A 72 -4.69 -4.35 1.70
C VAL A 72 -5.05 -3.09 2.48
N GLU A 73 -4.10 -2.18 2.70
CA GLU A 73 -4.36 -0.87 3.30
C GLU A 73 -5.30 -0.01 2.44
N GLN A 74 -5.07 0.04 1.13
CA GLN A 74 -5.97 0.74 0.19
C GLN A 74 -7.38 0.16 0.23
N TRP A 75 -7.49 -1.17 0.32
CA TRP A 75 -8.79 -1.82 0.51
C TRP A 75 -9.41 -1.46 1.87
N LEU A 76 -8.63 -1.39 2.95
CA LEU A 76 -9.12 -1.00 4.28
C LEU A 76 -9.64 0.44 4.31
N LEU A 77 -9.04 1.35 3.54
CA LEU A 77 -9.52 2.74 3.42
C LEU A 77 -10.90 2.82 2.78
N ASN A 78 -11.20 1.95 1.82
CA ASN A 78 -12.52 1.94 1.16
C ASN A 78 -12.95 0.54 0.68
N PRO A 79 -13.41 -0.33 1.59
CA PRO A 79 -13.71 -1.73 1.27
C PRO A 79 -14.96 -1.91 0.41
N MET A 80 -15.81 -0.87 0.29
CA MET A 80 -17.07 -0.92 -0.47
C MET A 80 -16.89 -0.47 -1.93
N HIS A 81 -15.96 0.45 -2.20
CA HIS A 81 -15.72 0.98 -3.55
C HIS A 81 -14.39 0.48 -4.13
N TYR A 82 -13.67 -0.39 -3.43
CA TYR A 82 -12.45 -0.98 -3.95
C TYR A 82 -12.74 -1.81 -5.21
N SER A 83 -12.03 -1.49 -6.30
CA SER A 83 -12.00 -2.30 -7.51
C SER A 83 -10.59 -2.83 -7.72
N ALA A 84 -10.44 -4.13 -7.98
CA ALA A 84 -9.14 -4.75 -8.24
C ALA A 84 -8.39 -4.13 -9.44
N SER A 85 -9.09 -3.41 -10.32
CA SER A 85 -8.50 -2.66 -11.44
C SER A 85 -7.70 -1.43 -11.00
N ASP A 86 -7.99 -0.89 -9.81
CA ASP A 86 -7.37 0.32 -9.25
C ASP A 86 -6.13 -0.01 -8.39
N ALA A 87 -5.79 -1.30 -8.29
CA ALA A 87 -4.58 -1.71 -7.62
C ALA A 87 -3.36 -1.16 -8.38
N PRO A 88 -2.41 -0.48 -7.70
CA PRO A 88 -1.21 0.03 -8.34
C PRO A 88 -0.48 -1.09 -9.10
N ILE A 89 -0.38 -0.93 -10.41
CA ILE A 89 0.45 -1.77 -11.28
C ILE A 89 1.92 -1.46 -10.98
N HIS A 90 2.61 -2.41 -10.36
CA HIS A 90 4.05 -2.38 -10.11
C HIS A 90 4.68 -3.71 -10.50
#